data_AF-A0A1E1W679-F1
#
_entry.id   AF-A0A1E1W679-F1
#
_cell.length_a   1.000
_cell.length_b   1.000
_cell.length_c   1.000
_cell.angle_alpha   90.00
_cell.angle_beta   90.00
_cell.angle_gamma   90.00
#
_symmetry.space_group_name_H-M   'P 1'
#
loop_
_entity.id
_entity.type
_entity.pdbx_description
1 polymer ?
#
loop_
_entity_poly.entity_id
_entity_poly.type
_entity_poly.pdbx_seq_one_letter_code
_entity_poly.pdbx_strand_id
1 'polypeptide(L)'
;MAKLKVKNAKAKKTKPEEVKKVDDNVVVLPPVRMSDDPAPRQVKWINRQRVLVFAARGINHRHRHLMEDIKKLMPHHKTESKMERSKNLYVVNEISEMKNCNKCILFEGRKMRDLYLWMANIPNGPSVKFLIENIYTMAELKMTGNCLRGTR
;
A
#
# COMPACT_ATOMS: atom_id res chain seq x y z
N MET A 1 -53.80 62.19 -12.51
CA MET A 1 -53.60 60.74 -12.74
C MET A 1 -52.21 60.60 -13.36
N ALA A 2 -51.27 59.73 -12.99
CA ALA A 2 -51.28 58.47 -12.25
C ALA A 2 -49.95 58.31 -11.48
N LYS A 3 -50.01 57.55 -10.37
CA LYS A 3 -48.91 57.26 -9.45
C LYS A 3 -47.91 56.28 -10.09
N LEU A 4 -46.63 56.64 -10.20
CA LEU A 4 -45.57 55.70 -10.57
C LEU A 4 -45.02 55.03 -9.30
N LYS A 5 -45.47 53.79 -9.08
CA LYS A 5 -45.12 52.96 -7.92
C LYS A 5 -43.68 52.45 -8.05
N VAL A 6 -42.85 52.81 -7.07
CA VAL A 6 -41.59 52.12 -6.76
C VAL A 6 -41.90 50.66 -6.38
N LYS A 7 -41.36 49.70 -7.14
CA LYS A 7 -41.43 48.27 -6.82
C LYS A 7 -40.10 47.82 -6.23
N ASN A 8 -40.07 47.65 -4.91
CA ASN A 8 -39.01 46.94 -4.20
C ASN A 8 -39.00 45.46 -4.60
N ALA A 9 -37.96 45.01 -5.31
CA ALA A 9 -37.71 43.59 -5.54
C ALA A 9 -37.08 43.00 -4.27
N LYS A 10 -37.89 42.24 -3.51
CA LYS A 10 -37.47 41.50 -2.32
C LYS A 10 -36.45 40.42 -2.69
N ALA A 11 -35.38 40.36 -1.89
CA ALA A 11 -34.36 39.32 -1.89
C ALA A 11 -34.97 37.91 -1.82
N LYS A 12 -34.61 37.05 -2.78
CA LYS A 12 -34.76 35.59 -2.66
C LYS A 12 -33.44 35.02 -2.12
N LYS A 13 -33.39 34.75 -0.82
CA LYS A 13 -32.38 33.86 -0.22
C LYS A 13 -32.72 32.43 -0.64
N THR A 14 -31.93 31.86 -1.54
CA THR A 14 -31.95 30.43 -1.84
C THR A 14 -31.27 29.68 -0.68
N LYS A 15 -31.97 28.68 -0.14
CA LYS A 15 -31.48 27.79 0.92
C LYS A 15 -30.41 26.84 0.33
N PRO A 16 -29.33 26.52 1.05
CA PRO A 16 -28.42 25.47 0.61
C PRO A 16 -29.09 24.10 0.79
N GLU A 17 -29.16 23.31 -0.29
CA GLU A 17 -29.60 21.91 -0.25
C GLU A 17 -28.50 21.03 0.36
N GLU A 18 -28.94 20.11 1.20
CA GLU A 18 -28.12 19.21 2.00
C GLU A 18 -27.32 18.21 1.15
N VAL A 19 -26.01 18.16 1.38
CA VAL A 19 -25.11 17.16 0.79
C VAL A 19 -25.41 15.80 1.41
N LYS A 20 -26.14 14.94 0.68
CA LYS A 20 -26.23 13.51 0.98
C LYS A 20 -24.89 12.85 0.69
N LYS A 21 -24.26 12.31 1.75
CA LYS A 21 -23.08 11.45 1.64
C LYS A 21 -23.48 10.14 0.94
N VAL A 22 -22.96 9.90 -0.25
CA VAL A 22 -23.09 8.63 -0.98
C VAL A 22 -21.70 8.25 -1.49
N ASP A 23 -21.19 7.16 -0.91
CA ASP A 23 -20.09 6.26 -1.31
C ASP A 23 -18.88 6.84 -2.07
N ASP A 24 -17.73 6.81 -1.37
CA ASP A 24 -16.43 7.44 -1.66
C ASP A 24 -15.71 7.07 -2.99
N ASN A 25 -16.35 6.49 -4.01
CA ASN A 25 -15.62 6.10 -5.24
C ASN A 25 -16.36 6.24 -6.60
N VAL A 26 -17.42 7.04 -6.71
CA VAL A 26 -17.93 7.44 -8.04
C VAL A 26 -18.17 8.94 -8.08
N VAL A 27 -17.23 9.68 -8.68
CA VAL A 27 -17.44 11.10 -9.02
C VAL A 27 -18.34 11.14 -10.26
N VAL A 28 -19.65 11.25 -10.05
CA VAL A 28 -20.58 11.56 -11.15
C VAL A 28 -20.34 13.03 -11.54
N LEU A 29 -19.75 13.23 -12.71
CA LEU A 29 -19.50 14.57 -13.25
C LEU A 29 -20.82 15.19 -13.73
N PRO A 30 -21.05 16.49 -13.47
CA PRO A 30 -22.21 17.19 -14.02
C PRO A 30 -22.13 17.27 -15.55
N PRO A 31 -23.28 17.28 -16.25
CA PRO A 31 -23.35 17.26 -17.72
C PRO A 31 -22.84 18.54 -18.40
N VAL A 32 -22.76 19.66 -17.65
CA VAL A 32 -22.22 20.94 -18.12
C VAL A 32 -21.20 21.43 -17.11
N ARG A 33 -19.98 21.65 -17.58
CA ARG A 33 -18.89 22.24 -16.80
C ARG A 33 -18.56 23.61 -17.41
N MET A 34 -18.57 24.67 -16.61
CA MET A 34 -18.07 25.97 -17.05
C MET A 34 -16.54 25.91 -17.14
N SER A 35 -15.95 26.52 -18.16
CA SER A 35 -14.50 26.45 -18.45
C SER A 35 -13.63 26.97 -17.30
N ASP A 36 -14.17 27.86 -16.46
CA ASP A 36 -13.47 28.51 -15.35
C ASP A 36 -13.52 27.74 -14.02
N ASP A 37 -14.23 26.60 -13.95
CA ASP A 37 -14.27 25.80 -12.72
C ASP A 37 -12.95 25.04 -12.53
N PRO A 38 -12.28 25.14 -11.35
CA PRO A 38 -11.08 24.36 -11.08
C PRO A 38 -11.41 22.85 -11.12
N ALA A 39 -10.59 22.08 -11.84
CA ALA A 39 -10.75 20.63 -11.94
C ALA A 39 -10.84 20.00 -10.54
N PRO A 40 -11.79 19.07 -10.28
CA PRO A 40 -11.85 18.37 -9.01
C PRO A 40 -10.50 17.67 -8.80
N ARG A 41 -9.80 18.06 -7.73
CA ARG A 41 -8.52 17.45 -7.38
C ARG A 41 -8.80 15.98 -7.09
N GLN A 42 -8.26 15.10 -7.93
CA GLN A 42 -8.30 13.66 -7.72
C GLN A 42 -7.92 13.35 -6.27
N VAL A 43 -8.72 12.54 -5.58
CA VAL A 43 -8.48 12.14 -4.20
C VAL A 43 -7.08 11.52 -4.15
N LYS A 44 -6.14 12.21 -3.50
CA LYS A 44 -4.76 11.74 -3.41
C LYS A 44 -4.77 10.44 -2.62
N TRP A 45 -4.36 9.35 -3.27
CA TRP A 45 -4.17 8.06 -2.59
C TRP A 45 -3.21 8.22 -1.40
N ILE A 46 -3.75 8.13 -0.18
CA ILE A 46 -3.04 8.43 1.07
C ILE A 46 -2.08 7.29 1.43
N ASN A 47 -2.48 6.03 1.23
CA ASN A 47 -1.73 4.87 1.70
C ASN A 47 -0.76 4.30 0.64
N ARG A 48 0.31 5.03 0.33
CA ARG A 48 1.37 4.56 -0.58
C ARG A 48 2.41 3.79 0.20
N GLN A 49 2.32 2.46 0.18
CA GLN A 49 3.33 1.59 0.80
C GLN A 49 4.20 0.94 -0.27
N ARG A 50 5.49 0.80 0.04
CA ARG A 50 6.47 0.05 -0.75
C ARG A 50 7.23 -0.84 0.20
N VAL A 51 7.17 -2.14 -0.04
CA VAL A 51 7.76 -3.15 0.85
C VAL A 51 8.95 -3.78 0.14
N LEU A 52 10.13 -3.68 0.73
CA LEU A 52 11.31 -4.40 0.28
C LEU A 52 11.25 -5.84 0.77
N VAL A 53 11.37 -6.82 -0.13
CA VAL A 53 11.36 -8.25 0.22
C VAL A 53 12.61 -8.92 -0.32
N PHE A 54 13.47 -9.37 0.58
CA PHE A 54 14.71 -10.06 0.24
C PHE A 54 15.14 -11.00 1.36
N ALA A 55 16.22 -11.74 1.12
CA ALA A 55 16.70 -12.76 2.03
C ALA A 55 18.21 -12.66 2.24
N ALA A 56 18.65 -13.06 3.42
CA ALA A 56 20.06 -13.31 3.69
C ALA A 56 20.51 -14.63 3.04
N ARG A 57 21.82 -14.73 2.80
CA ARG A 57 22.43 -15.97 2.32
C ARG A 57 22.20 -17.11 3.33
N GLY A 58 21.92 -18.30 2.81
CA GLY A 58 21.72 -19.50 3.63
C GLY A 58 20.26 -19.80 3.99
N ILE A 59 19.34 -19.46 3.09
CA ILE A 59 17.95 -19.92 3.10
C ILE A 59 17.77 -21.26 2.38
N ASN A 60 16.91 -22.12 2.95
CA ASN A 60 16.54 -23.42 2.39
C ASN A 60 15.63 -23.26 1.15
N HIS A 61 15.41 -24.33 0.39
CA HIS A 61 14.52 -24.36 -0.76
C HIS A 61 13.07 -24.00 -0.38
N ARG A 62 12.53 -24.59 0.70
CA ARG A 62 11.18 -24.26 1.21
C ARG A 62 11.03 -22.77 1.54
N HIS A 63 12.05 -22.16 2.12
CA HIS A 63 12.02 -20.74 2.49
C HIS A 63 12.05 -19.83 1.25
N ARG A 64 12.64 -20.28 0.13
CA ARG A 64 12.61 -19.54 -1.15
C ARG A 64 11.21 -19.52 -1.74
N HIS A 65 10.52 -20.66 -1.74
CA HIS A 65 9.13 -20.75 -2.17
C HIS A 65 8.23 -19.87 -1.32
N LEU A 66 8.38 -19.92 0.01
CA LEU A 66 7.63 -19.02 0.91
C LEU A 66 7.87 -17.53 0.58
N MET A 67 9.12 -17.14 0.32
CA MET A 67 9.45 -15.77 -0.09
C MET A 67 8.81 -15.40 -1.43
N GLU A 68 8.81 -16.30 -2.41
CA GLU A 68 8.15 -16.09 -3.72
C GLU A 68 6.64 -15.99 -3.59
N ASP A 69 6.03 -16.78 -2.71
CA ASP A 69 4.60 -16.75 -2.43
C ASP A 69 4.19 -15.41 -1.79
N ILE A 70 4.99 -14.89 -0.86
CA ILE A 70 4.78 -13.55 -0.27
C ILE A 70 4.95 -12.44 -1.31
N LYS A 71 5.88 -12.58 -2.26
CA LYS A 71 6.03 -11.65 -3.39
C LYS A 71 4.80 -11.66 -4.30
N LYS A 72 4.26 -12.84 -4.62
CA LYS A 72 3.04 -12.95 -5.44
C LYS A 72 1.82 -12.33 -4.74
N LEU A 73 1.76 -12.43 -3.41
CA LEU A 73 0.65 -11.91 -2.62
C LEU A 73 0.64 -10.37 -2.56
N MET A 74 1.79 -9.73 -2.40
CA MET A 74 1.87 -8.27 -2.23
C MET A 74 2.11 -7.56 -3.56
N PRO A 75 1.20 -6.73 -4.09
CA PRO A 75 1.41 -6.03 -5.37
C PRO A 75 2.47 -4.91 -5.29
N HIS A 76 2.77 -4.45 -4.08
CA HIS A 76 3.65 -3.30 -3.80
C HIS A 76 5.04 -3.74 -3.31
N HIS A 77 5.41 -5.00 -3.57
CA HIS A 77 6.72 -5.52 -3.20
C HIS A 77 7.80 -5.03 -4.18
N LYS A 78 9.01 -4.82 -3.67
CA LYS A 78 10.24 -4.70 -4.46
C LYS A 78 11.18 -5.82 -4.07
N THR A 79 11.75 -6.48 -5.06
CA THR A 79 12.73 -7.53 -4.85
C THR A 79 14.13 -6.95 -4.74
N GLU A 80 14.99 -7.59 -3.96
CA GLU A 80 16.43 -7.32 -4.00
C GLU A 80 17.25 -8.60 -4.04
N SER A 81 18.50 -8.48 -4.48
CA SER A 81 19.49 -9.53 -4.38
C SER A 81 19.69 -9.98 -2.92
N LYS A 82 20.24 -11.18 -2.73
CA LYS A 82 20.43 -11.72 -1.39
C LYS A 82 21.57 -11.00 -0.70
N MET A 83 21.34 -10.50 0.51
CA MET A 83 22.41 -9.93 1.33
C MET A 83 23.36 -11.01 1.83
N GLU A 84 24.63 -10.68 1.96
CA GLU A 84 25.57 -11.51 2.71
C GLU A 84 25.21 -11.52 4.19
N ARG A 85 25.55 -12.61 4.89
CA ARG A 85 25.44 -12.67 6.35
C ARG A 85 26.58 -11.85 6.98
N SER A 86 26.56 -10.53 6.79
CA SER A 86 27.38 -9.61 7.59
C SER A 86 26.59 -9.21 8.84
N LYS A 87 27.30 -8.87 9.93
CA LYS A 87 26.69 -8.57 11.24
C LYS A 87 25.87 -7.27 11.23
N ASN A 88 26.03 -6.43 10.22
CA ASN A 88 25.47 -5.08 10.17
C ASN A 88 24.11 -5.07 9.46
N LEU A 89 23.03 -5.01 10.23
CA LEU A 89 21.66 -4.79 9.70
C LEU A 89 21.47 -3.36 9.15
N TYR A 90 22.43 -2.46 9.37
CA TYR A 90 22.39 -1.09 8.86
C TYR A 90 22.33 -1.02 7.33
N VAL A 91 22.97 -1.98 6.65
CA VAL A 91 22.96 -2.09 5.18
C VAL A 91 21.52 -2.22 4.63
N VAL A 92 20.61 -2.79 5.42
CA VAL A 92 19.19 -2.90 5.04
C VAL A 92 18.52 -1.54 4.91
N ASN A 93 18.90 -0.58 5.76
CA ASN A 93 18.37 0.79 5.69
C ASN A 93 18.85 1.48 4.42
N GLU A 94 20.14 1.35 4.09
CA GLU A 94 20.74 1.93 2.88
C GLU A 94 20.08 1.37 1.61
N ILE A 95 19.94 0.04 1.51
CA ILE A 95 19.26 -0.61 0.38
C ILE A 95 17.80 -0.13 0.27
N SER A 96 17.13 0.03 1.41
CA SER A 96 15.74 0.48 1.43
C SER A 96 15.59 1.93 1.00
N GLU A 97 16.56 2.79 1.34
CA GLU A 97 16.64 4.17 0.89
C GLU A 97 16.90 4.25 -0.63
N MET A 98 17.88 3.49 -1.13
CA MET A 98 18.18 3.40 -2.57
C MET A 98 16.97 2.97 -3.40
N LYS A 99 16.13 2.07 -2.86
CA LYS A 99 14.90 1.61 -3.53
C LYS A 99 13.65 2.40 -3.17
N ASN A 100 13.74 3.42 -2.32
CA ASN A 100 12.61 4.19 -1.79
C ASN A 100 11.49 3.27 -1.25
N CYS A 101 11.85 2.36 -0.36
CA CYS A 101 10.92 1.47 0.35
C CYS A 101 10.63 2.01 1.75
N ASN A 102 9.36 1.95 2.15
CA ASN A 102 8.91 2.43 3.47
C ASN A 102 9.00 1.31 4.51
N LYS A 103 8.87 0.06 4.08
CA LYS A 103 8.89 -1.14 4.92
C LYS A 103 9.84 -2.16 4.34
N CYS A 104 10.38 -3.02 5.20
CA CYS A 104 11.26 -4.10 4.80
C CYS A 104 10.84 -5.41 5.46
N ILE A 105 10.95 -6.48 4.69
CA ILE A 105 10.81 -7.87 5.09
C ILE A 105 12.11 -8.58 4.70
N LEU A 106 12.86 -9.02 5.71
CA LEU A 106 14.12 -9.75 5.54
C LEU A 106 13.97 -11.18 6.07
N PHE A 107 14.24 -12.16 5.21
CA PHE A 107 14.33 -13.57 5.59
C PHE A 107 15.76 -13.91 6.01
N GLU A 108 15.97 -14.15 7.30
CA GLU A 108 17.22 -14.60 7.88
C GLU A 108 17.17 -16.12 8.11
N GLY A 109 17.79 -16.90 7.23
CA GLY A 109 18.02 -18.32 7.51
C GLY A 109 19.16 -18.50 8.49
N ARG A 110 19.09 -19.45 9.42
CA ARG A 110 20.21 -19.90 10.28
C ARG A 110 20.37 -21.41 10.19
N LYS A 111 21.62 -21.88 10.07
CA LYS A 111 21.98 -23.32 9.93
C LYS A 111 21.17 -24.09 8.86
N MET A 112 20.62 -23.39 7.86
CA MET A 112 19.70 -23.94 6.83
C MET A 112 18.42 -24.60 7.36
N ARG A 113 18.15 -24.51 8.67
CA ARG A 113 17.00 -25.12 9.34
C ARG A 113 16.04 -24.07 9.85
N ASP A 114 16.56 -23.13 10.63
CA ASP A 114 15.72 -22.13 11.28
C ASP A 114 15.52 -20.94 10.34
N LEU A 115 14.29 -20.41 10.33
CA LEU A 115 13.94 -19.21 9.58
C LEU A 115 13.50 -18.12 10.55
N TYR A 116 14.17 -16.99 10.49
CA TYR A 116 13.74 -15.77 11.15
C TYR A 116 13.25 -14.77 10.11
N LEU A 117 12.19 -14.05 10.46
CA LEU A 117 11.63 -12.99 9.65
C LEU A 117 11.79 -11.68 10.39
N TRP A 118 12.49 -10.74 9.76
CA TRP A 118 12.56 -9.38 10.22
C TRP A 118 11.54 -8.55 9.45
N MET A 119 10.65 -7.88 10.17
CA MET A 119 9.76 -6.87 9.61
C MET A 119 10.09 -5.53 10.24
N ALA A 120 10.40 -4.53 9.42
CA ALA A 120 10.80 -3.22 9.89
C ALA A 120 10.11 -2.10 9.11
N ASN A 121 9.84 -1.01 9.81
CA ASN A 121 9.47 0.26 9.21
C ASN A 121 10.73 1.13 9.14
N ILE A 122 11.10 1.59 7.95
CA ILE A 122 12.36 2.29 7.70
C ILE A 122 12.09 3.79 7.53
N PRO A 123 12.98 4.68 8.01
CA PRO A 123 14.23 4.43 8.76
C PRO A 123 14.07 4.41 10.28
N ASN A 124 12.95 4.90 10.80
CA ASN A 124 12.79 5.21 12.23
C ASN A 124 12.28 4.04 13.08
N GLY A 125 12.08 2.86 12.52
CA GLY A 125 11.45 1.72 13.21
C GLY A 125 9.92 1.86 13.28
N PRO A 126 9.21 0.90 13.92
CA PRO A 126 9.68 -0.25 14.71
C PRO A 126 10.21 -1.42 13.87
N SER A 127 10.97 -2.30 14.52
CA SER A 127 11.47 -3.55 13.94
C SER A 127 11.05 -4.73 14.82
N VAL A 128 10.58 -5.79 14.19
CA VAL A 128 10.14 -7.01 14.87
C VAL A 128 10.83 -8.21 14.23
N LYS A 129 11.30 -9.13 15.07
CA LYS A 129 11.90 -10.39 14.66
C LYS A 129 10.97 -11.54 15.05
N PHE A 130 10.55 -12.31 14.07
CA PHE A 130 9.74 -13.50 14.26
C PHE A 130 10.58 -14.74 14.01
N LEU A 131 10.37 -15.76 14.82
CA LEU A 131 10.79 -17.12 14.50
C LEU A 131 9.63 -17.78 13.73
N ILE A 132 9.90 -18.26 12.52
CA ILE A 132 8.90 -18.94 11.70
C ILE A 132 9.12 -20.45 11.80
N GLU A 133 8.09 -21.14 12.27
CA GLU A 133 8.03 -22.60 12.33
C GLU A 133 6.87 -23.11 11.47
N ASN A 134 6.86 -24.42 11.18
CA ASN A 134 5.80 -25.12 10.43
C ASN A 134 5.41 -24.44 9.10
N ILE A 135 6.41 -24.26 8.24
CA ILE A 135 6.22 -23.64 6.92
C ILE A 135 5.58 -24.64 5.96
N TYR A 136 4.39 -24.29 5.46
CA TYR A 136 3.71 -24.94 4.35
C TYR A 136 3.61 -23.99 3.16
N THR A 137 4.04 -24.42 1.98
CA THR A 137 4.12 -23.58 0.77
C THR A 137 2.92 -23.77 -0.16
N MET A 138 2.65 -22.80 -1.05
CA MET A 138 1.51 -22.89 -1.98
C MET A 138 1.62 -24.05 -2.98
N ALA A 139 2.83 -24.59 -3.18
CA ALA A 139 3.09 -25.71 -4.10
C ALA A 139 2.82 -27.09 -3.48
N GLU A 140 2.28 -27.15 -2.26
CA GLU A 140 1.97 -28.42 -1.60
C GLU A 140 0.67 -29.05 -2.07
N LEU A 141 0.65 -30.38 -2.10
CA LEU A 141 -0.44 -31.18 -2.70
C LEU A 141 -1.83 -30.88 -2.12
N LYS A 142 -1.91 -30.45 -0.85
CA LYS A 142 -3.18 -30.20 -0.16
C LYS A 142 -3.70 -28.76 -0.30
N MET A 143 -2.98 -27.87 -1.01
CA MET A 143 -3.34 -26.46 -1.18
C MET A 143 -3.78 -26.20 -2.63
N THR A 144 -5.02 -26.56 -2.98
CA THR A 144 -5.59 -26.39 -4.33
C THR A 144 -6.25 -25.03 -4.58
N GLY A 145 -6.30 -24.17 -3.56
CA GLY A 145 -6.88 -22.84 -3.66
C GLY A 145 -6.05 -21.89 -4.53
N ASN A 146 -6.71 -21.09 -5.37
CA ASN A 146 -6.07 -20.09 -6.21
C ASN A 146 -6.68 -18.71 -5.93
N CYS A 147 -5.84 -17.67 -5.91
CA CYS A 147 -6.25 -16.27 -5.78
C CYS A 147 -5.66 -15.44 -6.91
N LEU A 148 -6.38 -14.39 -7.33
CA LEU A 148 -5.85 -13.42 -8.29
C LEU A 148 -4.64 -12.70 -7.67
N ARG A 149 -3.60 -12.49 -8.48
CA ARG A 149 -2.37 -11.85 -8.00
C ARG A 149 -2.61 -10.36 -7.78
N GLY A 150 -2.32 -9.88 -6.57
CA GLY A 150 -2.36 -8.45 -6.24
C GLY A 150 -3.76 -7.88 -6.04
N THR A 151 -4.79 -8.72 -5.86
CA THR A 151 -6.10 -8.25 -5.42
C THR A 151 -6.04 -7.62 -4.03
N ARG A 152 -6.89 -6.63 -3.81
CA ARG A 152 -7.04 -5.89 -2.54
C ARG A 152 -8.35 -6.25 -1.88
#